data_AF-A0A9P4V921-F1
#
_entry.id   AF-A0A9P4V921-F1
#
_cell.length_a   1.000
_cell.length_b   1.000
_cell.length_c   1.000
_cell.angle_alpha   90.00
_cell.angle_beta   90.00
_cell.angle_gamma   90.00
#
_symmetry.space_group_name_H-M   'P 1'
#
loop_
_entity.id
_entity.type
_entity.pdbx_description
1 polymer ?
#
loop_
_entity_poly.entity_id
_entity_poly.type
_entity_poly.pdbx_seq_one_letter_code
_entity_poly.pdbx_strand_id
1 'polypeptide(L)'
;MAGSQKITITEKDQMIQALRSHQINTLVELRRVEKAFAVLGSPDVTEPMTAAWSYYVNSHSLLTELRGLTKNYPFSSECLEEAKRRVYSDPQSNRSWNFCWLVLSKIQSDQLIPYYAQYQASQPAMWGGRAPTSESTTQLSNAFTAEWNWAIGEMLRHWDRAPTTY
;
A
#
# COMPACT_ATOMS: atom_id res chain seq x y z
N MET A 1 31.42 0.28 11.29
CA MET A 1 31.55 1.56 10.56
C MET A 1 31.10 1.31 9.12
N ALA A 2 29.81 1.44 8.81
CA ALA A 2 29.34 1.31 7.44
C ALA A 2 29.54 2.65 6.74
N GLY A 3 30.38 2.68 5.70
CA GLY A 3 30.65 3.89 4.95
C GLY A 3 29.35 4.44 4.37
N SER A 4 29.05 5.69 4.68
CA SER A 4 27.95 6.43 4.05
C SER A 4 28.31 6.60 2.57
N GLN A 5 27.81 5.69 1.73
CA GLN A 5 28.04 5.72 0.30
C GLN A 5 27.41 7.00 -0.24
N LYS A 6 28.24 7.96 -0.67
CA LYS A 6 27.76 9.23 -1.24
C LYS A 6 27.12 8.92 -2.58
N ILE A 7 25.81 9.10 -2.69
CA ILE A 7 25.08 8.99 -3.95
C ILE A 7 25.57 10.10 -4.88
N THR A 8 26.04 9.72 -6.05
CA THR A 8 26.51 10.64 -7.09
C THR A 8 25.32 11.30 -7.81
N ILE A 9 25.57 12.42 -8.49
CA ILE A 9 24.56 13.11 -9.30
C ILE A 9 24.02 12.16 -10.40
N THR A 10 24.91 11.40 -11.03
CA THR A 10 24.51 10.44 -12.07
C THR A 10 23.61 9.33 -11.54
N GLU A 11 23.90 8.76 -10.37
CA GLU A 11 23.04 7.76 -9.74
C GLU A 11 21.67 8.34 -9.35
N LYS A 12 21.64 9.57 -8.85
CA LYS A 12 20.39 10.30 -8.57
C LYS A 12 19.55 10.46 -9.84
N ASP A 13 20.15 10.94 -10.93
CA ASP A 13 19.44 11.13 -12.20
C ASP A 13 18.91 9.81 -12.77
N GLN A 14 19.68 8.73 -12.67
CA GLN A 14 19.23 7.39 -13.06
C GLN A 14 18.03 6.92 -12.24
N MET A 15 18.04 7.12 -10.91
CA MET A 15 16.90 6.79 -10.06
C MET A 15 15.66 7.61 -10.44
N ILE A 16 15.80 8.92 -10.70
CA ILE A 16 14.70 9.78 -11.14
C ILE A 16 14.11 9.27 -12.47
N GLN A 17 14.96 8.93 -13.43
CA GLN A 17 14.51 8.39 -14.72
C GLN A 17 13.79 7.04 -14.56
N ALA A 18 14.30 6.16 -13.68
CA ALA A 18 13.67 4.87 -13.40
C ALA A 18 12.28 5.02 -12.74
N LEU A 19 12.10 6.01 -11.87
CA LEU A 19 10.80 6.35 -11.29
C LEU A 19 9.82 6.88 -12.35
N ARG A 20 10.27 7.82 -13.19
CA ARG A 20 9.45 8.45 -14.24
C ARG A 20 9.05 7.48 -15.36
N SER A 21 9.91 6.51 -15.65
CA SER A 21 9.63 5.45 -16.64
C SER A 21 8.86 4.27 -16.05
N HIS A 22 8.48 4.32 -14.77
CA HIS A 22 7.76 3.25 -14.07
C HIS A 22 8.47 1.88 -14.10
N GLN A 23 9.79 1.88 -14.30
CA GLN A 23 10.60 0.65 -14.23
C GLN A 23 10.66 0.10 -12.81
N ILE A 24 10.54 0.99 -11.82
CA ILE A 24 10.45 0.66 -10.40
C ILE A 24 8.97 0.54 -10.03
N ASN A 25 8.49 -0.68 -9.80
CA ASN A 25 7.07 -0.95 -9.61
C ASN A 25 6.75 -1.85 -8.40
N THR A 26 7.75 -2.17 -7.58
CA THR A 26 7.53 -2.88 -6.31
C THR A 26 7.66 -1.94 -5.10
N LEU A 27 6.96 -2.27 -4.02
CA LEU A 27 7.05 -1.50 -2.77
C LEU A 27 8.48 -1.45 -2.25
N VAL A 28 9.22 -2.56 -2.29
CA VAL A 28 10.58 -2.66 -1.76
C VAL A 28 11.55 -1.75 -2.52
N GLU A 29 11.46 -1.72 -3.85
CA GLU A 29 12.34 -0.88 -4.66
C GLU A 29 12.01 0.61 -4.48
N LEU A 30 10.72 0.97 -4.46
CA LEU A 30 10.29 2.34 -4.17
C LEU A 30 10.78 2.80 -2.79
N ARG A 31 10.68 1.95 -1.76
CA ARG A 31 11.23 2.24 -0.41
C ARG A 31 12.74 2.39 -0.41
N ARG A 32 13.46 1.59 -1.20
CA ARG A 32 14.92 1.72 -1.33
C ARG A 32 15.30 3.08 -1.92
N VAL A 33 14.62 3.51 -2.97
CA VAL A 33 14.86 4.83 -3.59
C VAL A 33 14.47 5.96 -2.65
N GLU A 34 13.34 5.86 -1.95
CA GLU A 34 12.93 6.84 -0.94
C GLU A 34 13.99 7.02 0.16
N LYS A 35 14.53 5.91 0.71
CA LYS A 35 15.59 5.98 1.72
C LYS A 35 16.87 6.62 1.17
N ALA A 36 17.22 6.34 -0.09
CA ALA A 36 18.36 6.97 -0.76
C ALA A 36 18.15 8.49 -0.93
N PHE A 37 16.96 8.90 -1.36
CA PHE A 37 16.59 10.30 -1.54
C PHE A 37 16.52 11.08 -0.22
N ALA A 38 16.06 10.46 0.87
CA ALA A 38 16.05 11.06 2.20
C ALA A 38 17.47 11.45 2.68
N VAL A 39 18.51 10.68 2.29
CA VAL A 39 19.91 10.99 2.61
C VAL A 39 20.43 12.17 1.78
N LEU A 40 19.95 12.33 0.54
CA LEU A 40 20.35 13.43 -0.34
C LEU A 40 19.77 14.79 0.11
N GLY A 41 18.54 14.81 0.64
CA GLY A 41 17.86 16.03 1.08
C GLY A 41 17.59 17.04 -0.04
N SER A 42 17.58 16.59 -1.30
CA SER A 42 17.46 17.44 -2.48
C SER A 42 15.99 17.60 -2.88
N PRO A 43 15.45 18.82 -3.07
CA PRO A 43 14.01 19.04 -3.26
C PRO A 43 13.46 18.54 -4.60
N ASP A 44 14.31 18.40 -5.61
CA ASP A 44 13.96 17.92 -6.96
C ASP A 44 13.64 16.42 -7.02
N VAL A 45 13.87 15.67 -5.94
CA VAL A 45 13.51 14.24 -5.84
C VAL A 45 12.09 14.02 -5.32
N THR A 46 11.48 15.04 -4.71
CA THR A 46 10.16 14.94 -4.06
C THR A 46 9.05 14.69 -5.07
N GLU A 47 9.05 15.44 -6.18
CA GLU A 47 8.03 15.30 -7.24
C GLU A 47 8.08 13.93 -7.91
N PRO A 48 9.24 13.43 -8.40
CA PRO A 48 9.32 12.10 -9.01
C PRO A 48 8.91 10.99 -8.04
N MET A 49 9.30 11.10 -6.76
CA MET A 49 8.98 10.09 -5.75
C MET A 49 7.49 10.07 -5.41
N THR A 50 6.85 11.24 -5.29
CA THR A 50 5.41 11.37 -5.05
C THR A 50 4.59 10.81 -6.21
N ALA A 51 5.00 11.14 -7.44
CA ALA A 51 4.38 10.62 -8.65
C ALA A 51 4.50 9.09 -8.75
N ALA A 52 5.67 8.52 -8.42
CA ALA A 52 5.89 7.08 -8.46
C ALA A 52 5.01 6.31 -7.45
N TRP A 53 4.88 6.81 -6.20
CA TRP A 53 3.95 6.21 -5.24
C TRP A 53 2.50 6.30 -5.70
N SER A 54 2.12 7.44 -6.26
CA SER A 54 0.77 7.65 -6.80
C SER A 54 0.48 6.67 -7.93
N TYR A 55 1.44 6.47 -8.84
CA TYR A 55 1.35 5.49 -9.91
C TYR A 55 1.23 4.07 -9.35
N TYR A 56 2.13 3.65 -8.46
CA TYR A 56 2.15 2.32 -7.85
C TYR A 56 0.81 1.91 -7.23
N VAL A 57 0.15 2.84 -6.53
CA VAL A 57 -1.15 2.59 -5.89
C VAL A 57 -2.29 2.53 -6.91
N ASN A 58 -2.23 3.38 -7.94
CA ASN A 58 -3.31 3.50 -8.94
C ASN A 58 -3.18 2.51 -10.11
N SER A 59 -2.01 1.95 -10.37
CA SER A 59 -1.72 1.04 -11.50
C SER A 59 -1.92 -0.46 -11.17
N HIS A 60 -2.67 -0.79 -10.11
CA HIS A 60 -2.88 -2.15 -9.60
C HIS A 60 -1.63 -2.86 -9.02
N SER A 61 -0.46 -2.21 -9.00
CA SER A 61 0.77 -2.82 -8.47
C SER A 61 0.61 -3.15 -6.98
N LEU A 62 0.09 -2.21 -6.18
CA LEU A 62 -0.20 -2.45 -4.75
C LEU A 62 -1.19 -3.61 -4.54
N LEU A 63 -2.28 -3.66 -5.30
CA LEU A 63 -3.27 -4.73 -5.16
C LEU A 63 -2.67 -6.10 -5.51
N THR A 64 -1.83 -6.14 -6.55
CA THR A 64 -1.12 -7.34 -6.97
C THR A 64 -0.22 -7.86 -5.86
N GLU A 65 0.57 -6.99 -5.24
CA GLU A 65 1.45 -7.40 -4.13
C GLU A 65 0.66 -7.83 -2.89
N LEU A 66 -0.42 -7.12 -2.54
CA LEU A 66 -1.31 -7.54 -1.44
C LEU A 66 -1.93 -8.92 -1.69
N ARG A 67 -2.32 -9.22 -2.93
CA ARG A 67 -2.81 -10.56 -3.33
C ARG A 67 -1.71 -11.60 -3.36
N GLY A 68 -0.47 -11.19 -3.61
CA GLY A 68 0.72 -12.03 -3.46
C GLY A 68 0.96 -12.48 -2.02
N LEU A 69 0.60 -11.64 -1.04
CA LEU A 69 0.63 -11.98 0.38
C LEU A 69 -0.61 -12.79 0.82
N THR A 70 -1.79 -12.43 0.31
CA THR A 70 -3.08 -13.01 0.72
C THR A 70 -3.53 -14.16 -0.19
N LYS A 71 -2.69 -15.20 -0.33
CA LYS A 71 -2.92 -16.27 -1.32
C LYS A 71 -4.12 -17.15 -1.01
N ASN A 72 -4.43 -17.35 0.28
CA ASN A 72 -5.54 -18.20 0.68
C ASN A 72 -6.87 -17.47 0.50
N TYR A 73 -6.86 -16.17 0.80
CA TYR A 73 -8.01 -15.30 0.79
C TYR A 73 -7.65 -13.96 0.11
N PRO A 74 -7.69 -13.88 -1.23
CA PRO A 74 -7.22 -12.72 -1.98
C PRO A 74 -7.79 -11.39 -1.48
N PHE A 75 -6.92 -10.40 -1.29
CA PHE A 75 -7.29 -9.07 -0.82
C PHE A 75 -8.35 -8.40 -1.71
N SER A 76 -9.35 -7.79 -1.07
CA SER A 76 -10.47 -7.11 -1.73
C SER A 76 -10.01 -5.84 -2.45
N SER A 77 -10.38 -5.73 -3.73
CA SER A 77 -10.23 -4.50 -4.51
C SER A 77 -11.07 -3.37 -3.93
N GLU A 78 -12.29 -3.66 -3.48
CA GLU A 78 -13.25 -2.70 -2.95
C GLU A 78 -12.75 -2.06 -1.65
N CYS A 79 -12.12 -2.85 -0.78
CA CYS A 79 -11.46 -2.37 0.43
C CYS A 79 -10.36 -1.36 0.10
N LEU A 80 -9.54 -1.67 -0.91
CA LEU A 80 -8.45 -0.81 -1.34
C LEU A 80 -8.96 0.48 -2.01
N GLU A 81 -9.95 0.39 -2.90
CA GLU A 81 -10.54 1.56 -3.57
C GLU A 81 -11.23 2.50 -2.58
N GLU A 82 -11.93 1.96 -1.58
CA GLU A 82 -12.53 2.77 -0.52
C GLU A 82 -11.47 3.52 0.28
N ALA A 83 -10.34 2.87 0.62
CA ALA A 83 -9.24 3.52 1.30
C ALA A 83 -8.64 4.66 0.46
N LYS A 84 -8.42 4.46 -0.85
CA LYS A 84 -7.98 5.53 -1.77
C LYS A 84 -8.94 6.70 -1.75
N ARG A 85 -10.24 6.44 -1.90
CA ARG A 85 -11.29 7.47 -1.87
C ARG A 85 -11.26 8.27 -0.57
N ARG A 86 -11.12 7.59 0.57
CA ARG A 86 -11.04 8.24 1.88
C ARG A 86 -9.81 9.13 2.03
N VAL A 87 -8.64 8.67 1.56
CA VAL A 87 -7.41 9.48 1.53
C VAL A 87 -7.62 10.72 0.65
N TYR A 88 -8.20 10.59 -0.54
CA TYR A 88 -8.47 11.76 -1.39
C TYR A 88 -9.47 12.74 -0.77
N SER A 89 -10.42 12.26 0.04
CA SER A 89 -11.41 13.10 0.71
C SER A 89 -10.93 13.70 2.05
N ASP A 90 -9.82 13.23 2.59
CA ASP A 90 -9.34 13.63 3.91
C ASP A 90 -8.47 14.91 3.81
N PRO A 91 -8.90 16.05 4.40
CA PRO A 91 -8.11 17.27 4.42
C PRO A 91 -6.74 17.09 5.10
N GLN A 92 -6.60 16.10 5.99
CA GLN A 92 -5.35 15.78 6.68
C GLN A 92 -4.39 14.93 5.84
N SER A 93 -4.81 14.38 4.69
CA SER A 93 -3.94 13.61 3.81
C SER A 93 -2.83 14.46 3.16
N ASN A 94 -2.91 15.78 3.23
CA ASN A 94 -1.81 16.69 2.89
C ASN A 94 -0.57 16.57 3.82
N ARG A 95 -0.66 15.79 4.93
CA ARG A 95 0.44 15.60 5.90
C ARG A 95 1.48 14.55 5.49
N SER A 96 1.28 13.85 4.38
CA SER A 96 2.28 12.94 3.84
C SER A 96 2.25 13.00 2.32
N TRP A 97 3.44 13.02 1.74
CA TRP A 97 3.62 12.90 0.30
C TRP A 97 3.55 11.43 -0.18
N ASN A 98 3.55 10.46 0.75
CA ASN A 98 3.54 9.04 0.44
C ASN A 98 2.11 8.48 0.40
N PHE A 99 1.52 8.49 -0.80
CA PHE A 99 0.15 8.03 -1.01
C PHE A 99 -0.07 6.56 -0.63
N CYS A 100 0.91 5.68 -0.87
CA CYS A 100 0.82 4.26 -0.51
C CYS A 100 0.69 4.07 1.01
N TRP A 101 1.57 4.71 1.78
CA TRP A 101 1.51 4.65 3.23
C TRP A 101 0.19 5.21 3.78
N LEU A 102 -0.30 6.32 3.21
CA LEU A 102 -1.59 6.90 3.60
C LEU A 102 -2.75 5.93 3.39
N VAL A 103 -2.79 5.26 2.24
CA VAL A 103 -3.84 4.28 1.91
C VAL A 103 -3.79 3.08 2.86
N LEU A 104 -2.61 2.49 3.06
CA LEU A 104 -2.44 1.37 3.98
C LEU A 104 -2.81 1.74 5.43
N SER A 105 -2.39 2.93 5.87
CA SER A 105 -2.72 3.44 7.20
C SER A 105 -4.22 3.70 7.34
N LYS A 106 -4.88 4.21 6.29
CA LYS A 106 -6.33 4.46 6.29
C LYS A 106 -7.12 3.15 6.41
N ILE A 107 -6.69 2.08 5.73
CA ILE A 107 -7.30 0.75 5.87
C ILE A 107 -7.31 0.31 7.34
N GLN A 108 -6.19 0.51 8.04
CA GLN A 108 -6.04 0.12 9.44
C GLN A 108 -6.76 1.07 10.40
N SER A 109 -6.63 2.39 10.24
CA SER A 109 -7.24 3.39 11.14
C SER A 109 -8.75 3.36 11.10
N ASP A 110 -9.32 3.18 9.90
CA ASP A 110 -10.75 3.24 9.69
C ASP A 110 -11.42 1.87 9.83
N GLN A 111 -10.65 0.84 10.19
CA GLN A 111 -11.13 -0.53 10.37
C GLN A 111 -11.93 -1.02 9.15
N LEU A 112 -11.39 -0.83 7.94
CA LEU A 112 -12.08 -1.22 6.70
C LEU A 112 -12.14 -2.74 6.54
N ILE A 113 -11.09 -3.45 7.00
CA ILE A 113 -10.96 -4.91 6.81
C ILE A 113 -12.17 -5.69 7.34
N PRO A 114 -12.61 -5.53 8.61
CA PRO A 114 -13.76 -6.27 9.13
C PRO A 114 -15.03 -6.11 8.29
N TYR A 115 -15.31 -4.89 7.81
CA TYR A 115 -16.49 -4.63 6.98
C TYR A 115 -16.40 -5.34 5.62
N TYR A 116 -15.28 -5.15 4.91
CA TYR A 116 -15.13 -5.75 3.57
C TYR A 116 -14.93 -7.26 3.61
N ALA A 117 -14.33 -7.80 4.67
CA ALA A 117 -14.23 -9.24 4.91
C ALA A 117 -15.62 -9.85 5.10
N GLN A 118 -16.48 -9.22 5.89
CA GLN A 118 -17.86 -9.65 6.08
C GLN A 118 -18.66 -9.55 4.78
N TYR A 119 -18.53 -8.42 4.07
CA TYR A 119 -19.20 -8.21 2.80
C TYR A 119 -18.80 -9.28 1.77
N GLN A 120 -17.50 -9.55 1.62
CA GLN A 120 -17.00 -10.56 0.69
C GLN A 120 -17.42 -11.98 1.11
N ALA A 121 -17.34 -12.32 2.40
CA ALA A 121 -17.79 -13.61 2.92
C ALA A 121 -19.30 -13.83 2.77
N SER A 122 -20.09 -12.76 2.67
CA SER A 122 -21.55 -12.87 2.47
C SER A 122 -21.95 -13.10 1.00
N GLN A 123 -21.04 -12.89 0.04
CA GLN A 123 -21.34 -13.04 -1.38
C GLN A 123 -21.64 -14.50 -1.73
N PRO A 124 -22.78 -14.81 -2.38
CA PRO A 124 -23.09 -16.18 -2.80
C PRO A 124 -22.02 -16.83 -3.68
N ALA A 125 -21.25 -16.02 -4.43
CA ALA A 125 -20.13 -16.49 -5.24
C ALA A 125 -19.07 -17.25 -4.42
N MET A 126 -18.86 -16.89 -3.14
CA MET A 126 -17.95 -17.60 -2.24
C MET A 126 -18.44 -19.00 -1.86
N TRP A 127 -19.72 -19.28 -2.09
CA TRP A 127 -20.42 -20.48 -1.65
C TRP A 127 -21.00 -21.26 -2.84
N GLY A 128 -20.42 -21.11 -4.03
CA GLY A 128 -20.88 -21.79 -5.24
C GLY A 128 -22.28 -21.35 -5.68
N GLY A 129 -22.63 -20.07 -5.45
CA GLY A 129 -23.93 -19.49 -5.79
C GLY A 129 -25.03 -19.70 -4.76
N ARG A 130 -24.72 -20.34 -3.62
CA ARG A 130 -25.70 -20.59 -2.55
C ARG A 130 -25.69 -19.47 -1.52
N ALA A 131 -26.82 -19.25 -0.86
CA ALA A 131 -26.89 -18.36 0.28
C ALA A 131 -26.14 -18.99 1.47
N PRO A 132 -25.13 -18.32 2.06
CA PRO A 132 -24.44 -18.84 3.23
C PRO A 132 -25.28 -18.72 4.50
N THR A 133 -24.94 -19.54 5.49
CA THR A 133 -25.44 -19.33 6.85
C THR A 133 -24.65 -18.21 7.53
N SER A 134 -25.25 -17.57 8.53
CA SER A 134 -24.58 -16.54 9.32
C SER A 134 -23.29 -17.05 9.98
N GLU A 135 -23.29 -18.29 10.44
CA GLU A 135 -22.13 -18.92 11.06
C GLU A 135 -20.99 -19.13 10.04
N SER A 136 -21.29 -19.70 8.88
CA SER A 136 -20.29 -19.93 7.83
C SER A 136 -19.72 -18.61 7.31
N THR A 137 -20.55 -17.59 7.13
CA THR A 137 -20.08 -16.24 6.77
C THR A 137 -19.16 -15.67 7.83
N THR A 138 -19.49 -15.83 9.11
CA THR A 138 -18.65 -15.33 10.22
C THR A 138 -17.29 -16.02 10.23
N GLN A 139 -17.25 -17.35 10.08
CA GLN A 139 -16.00 -18.11 10.03
C GLN A 139 -15.10 -17.66 8.86
N LEU A 140 -15.67 -17.52 7.66
CA LEU A 140 -14.93 -17.08 6.48
C LEU A 140 -14.48 -15.61 6.60
N SER A 141 -15.33 -14.74 7.14
CA SER A 141 -15.00 -13.33 7.43
C SER A 141 -13.83 -13.21 8.39
N ASN A 142 -13.78 -14.06 9.43
CA ASN A 142 -12.65 -14.09 10.36
C ASN A 142 -11.35 -14.53 9.66
N ALA A 143 -11.42 -15.49 8.73
CA ALA A 143 -10.27 -15.93 7.96
C ALA A 143 -9.73 -14.83 7.03
N PHE A 144 -10.63 -14.16 6.29
CA PHE A 144 -10.30 -12.94 5.52
C PHE A 144 -9.62 -11.89 6.41
N THR A 145 -10.27 -11.56 7.53
CA THR A 145 -9.80 -10.53 8.47
C THR A 145 -8.39 -10.82 8.98
N ALA A 146 -8.11 -12.08 9.33
CA ALA A 146 -6.80 -12.48 9.83
C ALA A 146 -5.70 -12.30 8.76
N GLU A 147 -5.91 -12.85 7.55
CA GLU A 147 -4.88 -12.81 6.51
C GLU A 147 -4.68 -11.38 5.96
N TRP A 148 -5.76 -10.61 5.82
CA TRP A 148 -5.70 -9.23 5.33
C TRP A 148 -5.01 -8.30 6.33
N ASN A 149 -5.30 -8.42 7.63
CA ASN A 149 -4.57 -7.65 8.65
C ASN A 149 -3.09 -8.00 8.67
N TRP A 150 -2.74 -9.28 8.54
CA TRP A 150 -1.35 -9.70 8.45
C TRP A 150 -0.65 -9.06 7.23
N ALA A 151 -1.27 -9.11 6.05
CA ALA A 151 -0.69 -8.54 4.83
C ALA A 151 -0.51 -7.02 4.91
N ILE A 152 -1.50 -6.29 5.44
CA ILE A 152 -1.39 -4.84 5.66
C ILE A 152 -0.27 -4.52 6.66
N GLY A 153 -0.16 -5.30 7.74
CA GLY A 153 0.93 -5.19 8.71
C GLY A 153 2.30 -5.40 8.07
N GLU A 154 2.47 -6.44 7.26
CA GLU A 154 3.73 -6.70 6.55
C GLU A 154 4.10 -5.58 5.58
N MET A 155 3.13 -5.02 4.84
CA MET A 155 3.38 -3.87 3.97
C MET A 155 3.80 -2.62 4.78
N LEU A 156 3.11 -2.31 5.87
CA LEU A 156 3.39 -1.14 6.70
C LEU A 156 4.75 -1.22 7.41
N ARG A 157 5.26 -2.43 7.69
CA ARG A 157 6.59 -2.63 8.31
C ARG A 157 7.75 -2.06 7.51
N HIS A 158 7.57 -1.80 6.22
CA HIS A 158 8.61 -1.16 5.41
C HIS A 158 8.86 0.32 5.78
N TRP A 159 7.99 0.92 6.59
CA TRP A 159 8.17 2.24 7.18
C TRP A 159 8.41 2.13 8.69
N ASP A 160 9.66 2.33 9.12
CA ASP A 160 10.04 2.37 10.54
C ASP A 160 9.35 3.52 11.30
N ARG A 161 9.02 4.61 10.58
CA ARG A 161 8.30 5.79 11.05
C ARG A 161 7.37 6.28 9.95
N ALA A 162 6.27 6.92 10.34
CA ALA A 162 5.37 7.57 9.40
C ALA A 162 6.14 8.56 8.50
N PRO A 163 6.03 8.48 7.17
CA PRO A 163 6.63 9.43 6.23
C PRO A 163 5.82 10.74 6.22
N THR A 164 5.84 11.49 7.33
CA THR A 164 5.16 12.78 7.44
C THR A 164 5.98 13.89 6.77
N THR A 165 5.31 14.90 6.21
CA THR A 165 5.95 16.17 5.86
C THR A 165 6.41 16.87 7.15
N TYR A 166 7.69 17.25 7.20
CA TYR A 166 8.24 18.15 8.22
C TYR A 166 7.89 19.60 7.87
#